data_AF-A0A2R4T6N2-F1
#
_entry.id   AF-A0A2R4T6N2-F1
#
_cell.length_a   1.000
_cell.length_b   1.000
_cell.length_c   1.000
_cell.angle_alpha   90.00
_cell.angle_beta   90.00
_cell.angle_gamma   90.00
#
_symmetry.space_group_name_H-M   'P 1'
#
loop_
_entity.id
_entity.type
_entity.pdbx_description
1 polymer ?
#
loop_
_entity_poly.entity_id
_entity_poly.type
_entity_poly.pdbx_seq_one_letter_code
_entity_poly.pdbx_strand_id
1 'polypeptide(L)'
;MTVALMWEAKAVRGRGAELLEWARAQELAHDPQRRETFRAAQDRLLVITWWDADDVGAELPELPEPATDLVTRPVHRWRFESLG
;
A
#
# COMPACT_ATOMS: atom_id res chain seq x y z
N MET A 1 -3.05 4.90 19.05
CA MET A 1 -1.69 4.33 18.83
C MET A 1 -1.38 4.38 17.35
N THR A 2 -0.11 4.38 16.96
CA THR A 2 0.21 4.47 15.52
C THR A 2 0.18 3.10 14.86
N VAL A 3 -0.74 2.89 13.94
CA VAL A 3 -0.83 1.68 13.10
C VAL A 3 -0.19 1.94 11.75
N ALA A 4 0.80 1.13 11.37
CA ALA A 4 1.35 1.09 10.03
C ALA A 4 0.61 0.04 9.19
N LEU A 5 -0.03 0.47 8.11
CA LEU A 5 -0.69 -0.38 7.14
C LEU A 5 0.19 -0.51 5.89
N MET A 6 0.66 -1.73 5.66
CA MET A 6 1.49 -2.11 4.54
C MET A 6 0.62 -2.68 3.40
N TRP A 7 0.82 -2.18 2.19
CA TRP A 7 0.25 -2.71 0.96
C TRP A 7 1.40 -3.05 -0.02
N GLU A 8 1.44 -4.28 -0.53
CA GLU A 8 2.45 -4.74 -1.49
C GLU A 8 1.82 -5.30 -2.74
N ALA A 9 2.34 -4.88 -3.90
CA ALA A 9 1.95 -5.41 -5.18
C ALA A 9 3.16 -5.70 -6.06
N LYS A 10 3.03 -6.74 -6.89
CA LYS A 10 4.01 -7.09 -7.91
C LYS A 10 3.39 -6.91 -9.30
N ALA A 11 3.89 -5.93 -10.04
CA ALA A 11 3.39 -5.67 -11.38
C ALA A 11 3.69 -6.84 -12.33
N VAL A 12 2.93 -6.92 -13.42
CA VAL A 12 3.36 -7.68 -14.60
C VAL A 12 4.71 -7.13 -15.06
N ARG A 13 5.59 -8.03 -15.51
CA ARG A 13 6.98 -7.72 -15.86
C ARG A 13 7.06 -6.50 -16.79
N GLY A 14 7.85 -5.50 -16.40
CA GLY A 14 8.04 -4.26 -17.15
C GLY A 14 6.99 -3.18 -16.91
N ARG A 15 5.89 -3.47 -16.19
CA ARG A 15 4.83 -2.51 -15.85
C ARG A 15 5.03 -1.84 -14.48
N GLY A 16 6.21 -1.94 -13.87
CA GLY A 16 6.46 -1.36 -12.54
C GLY A 16 6.28 0.15 -12.47
N ALA A 17 6.57 0.88 -13.56
CA ALA A 17 6.32 2.32 -13.64
C ALA A 17 4.82 2.64 -13.66
N GLU A 18 4.05 1.90 -14.44
CA GLU A 18 2.59 2.05 -14.52
C GLU A 18 1.92 1.73 -13.17
N LEU A 19 2.37 0.68 -12.48
CA LEU A 19 1.89 0.36 -11.14
C LEU A 19 2.21 1.47 -10.13
N LEU A 20 3.36 2.15 -10.24
CA LEU A 20 3.66 3.31 -9.40
C LEU A 20 2.68 4.46 -9.66
N GLU A 21 2.48 4.83 -10.92
CA GLU A 21 1.58 5.93 -11.28
C GLU A 21 0.15 5.61 -10.86
N TRP A 22 -0.30 4.37 -11.09
CA TRP A 22 -1.57 3.88 -10.58
C TRP A 22 -1.66 4.05 -9.06
N ALA A 23 -0.66 3.59 -8.30
CA ALA A 23 -0.69 3.65 -6.84
C ALA A 23 -0.74 5.10 -6.34
N ARG A 24 0.04 6.01 -6.94
CA ARG A 24 0.06 7.44 -6.60
C ARG A 24 -1.27 8.13 -6.86
N ALA A 25 -1.99 7.70 -7.90
CA ALA A 25 -3.33 8.23 -8.23
C ALA A 25 -4.43 7.75 -7.28
N GLN A 26 -4.16 6.76 -6.41
CA GLN A 26 -5.15 6.30 -5.44
C GLN A 26 -5.32 7.30 -4.30
N GLU A 27 -6.51 7.89 -4.22
CA GLU A 27 -6.98 8.70 -3.11
C GLU A 27 -7.55 7.80 -2.00
N LEU A 28 -7.25 8.16 -0.75
CA LEU A 28 -7.79 7.48 0.43
C LEU A 28 -9.00 8.27 0.94
N ALA A 29 -9.94 7.59 1.60
CA ALA A 29 -11.14 8.23 2.14
C ALA A 29 -10.84 9.37 3.12
N HIS A 30 -9.66 9.34 3.76
CA HIS A 30 -9.07 10.43 4.52
C HIS A 30 -7.54 10.28 4.53
N ASP A 31 -6.83 11.35 4.86
CA ASP A 31 -5.37 11.39 4.81
C ASP A 31 -4.73 10.64 5.99
N PRO A 32 -3.71 9.80 5.74
CA PRO A 32 -2.88 9.24 6.80
C PRO A 32 -1.94 10.31 7.37
N GLN A 33 -1.40 10.06 8.57
CA GLN A 33 -0.34 10.89 9.17
C GLN A 33 0.92 10.91 8.30
N ARG A 34 1.19 9.79 7.63
CA ARG A 34 2.31 9.61 6.71
C ARG A 34 1.96 8.60 5.64
N ARG A 35 2.45 8.81 4.42
CA ARG A 35 2.39 7.86 3.31
C ARG A 35 3.75 7.79 2.65
N GLU A 36 4.31 6.58 2.57
CA GLU A 36 5.60 6.33 1.92
C GLU A 36 5.43 5.29 0.82
N THR A 37 6.26 5.38 -0.22
CA THR A 37 6.20 4.48 -1.37
C THR A 37 7.60 4.04 -1.74
N PHE A 38 7.81 2.72 -1.80
CA PHE A 38 9.09 2.09 -2.07
C PHE A 38 8.99 1.19 -3.29
N ARG A 39 10.09 1.09 -4.03
CA ARG A 39 10.26 0.11 -5.10
C ARG A 39 11.23 -0.97 -4.64
N ALA A 40 11.00 -2.18 -5.11
CA ALA A 40 11.93 -3.29 -4.96
C ALA A 40 12.12 -4.02 -6.28
N ALA A 41 13.06 -4.96 -6.32
CA ALA A 41 13.32 -5.78 -7.50
C ALA A 41 12.05 -6.51 -7.97
N GLN A 42 12.03 -6.86 -9.27
CA GLN A 42 10.94 -7.58 -9.93
C GLN A 42 9.62 -6.79 -10.00
N ASP A 43 9.70 -5.50 -10.35
CA ASP A 43 8.55 -4.61 -10.53
C ASP A 43 7.63 -4.56 -9.30
N ARG A 44 8.23 -4.59 -8.12
CA ARG A 44 7.51 -4.61 -6.85
C ARG A 44 7.34 -3.21 -6.30
N LEU A 45 6.14 -2.93 -5.80
CA LEU A 45 5.79 -1.71 -5.12
C LEU A 45 5.30 -2.01 -3.71
N LEU A 46 5.77 -1.19 -2.76
CA LEU A 46 5.33 -1.19 -1.38
C LEU A 46 4.80 0.21 -1.04
N VAL A 47 3.60 0.28 -0.51
CA VAL A 47 3.04 1.52 0.06
C VAL A 47 2.81 1.26 1.54
N ILE A 48 3.31 2.15 2.39
CA ILE A 48 3.02 2.11 3.83
C ILE A 48 2.31 3.41 4.20
N THR A 49 1.24 3.29 4.98
CA THR A 49 0.48 4.40 5.55
C THR A 49 0.48 4.30 7.07
N TRP A 50 0.57 5.43 7.75
CA TRP A 50 0.55 5.50 9.22
C TRP A 50 -0.70 6.24 9.68
N TRP A 51 -1.39 5.65 10.64
CA TRP A 51 -2.68 6.10 11.14
C TRP A 51 -2.64 6.17 12.66
N ASP A 52 -3.31 7.18 13.23
CA ASP A 52 -3.69 7.10 14.64
C ASP A 52 -5.00 6.31 14.75
N ALA A 53 -4.98 5.23 15.51
CA ALA A 53 -6.10 4.31 15.65
C ALA A 53 -6.12 3.69 17.05
N ASP A 54 -7.27 3.17 17.48
CA ASP A 54 -7.43 2.56 18.80
C ASP A 54 -6.68 1.23 18.94
N ASP A 55 -6.70 0.40 17.89
CA ASP A 55 -6.03 -0.91 17.86
C ASP A 55 -5.60 -1.35 16.44
N VAL A 56 -4.81 -2.43 16.32
CA VAL A 56 -4.25 -2.92 15.04
C VAL A 56 -5.31 -3.50 14.10
N GLY A 57 -6.50 -3.80 14.60
CA GLY A 57 -7.65 -4.30 13.85
C GLY A 57 -8.60 -3.20 13.38
N ALA A 58 -8.31 -1.92 13.64
CA ALA A 58 -9.13 -0.81 13.20
C ALA A 58 -9.36 -0.83 11.67
N GLU A 59 -10.58 -0.45 11.27
CA GLU A 59 -10.92 -0.22 9.86
C GLU A 59 -10.23 1.07 9.40
N LEU A 60 -9.26 0.92 8.50
CA LEU A 60 -8.42 2.00 8.00
C LEU A 60 -8.53 2.07 6.48
N PRO A 61 -8.44 3.25 5.86
CA PRO A 61 -8.41 3.37 4.41
C PRO A 61 -7.24 2.57 3.82
N GLU A 62 -7.52 1.83 2.74
CA GLU A 62 -6.53 1.01 2.04
C GLU A 62 -6.49 1.36 0.57
N LEU A 63 -5.34 1.10 -0.06
CA LEU A 63 -5.27 1.09 -1.52
C LEU A 63 -6.12 -0.08 -2.04
N PRO A 64 -6.91 0.13 -3.10
CA PRO A 64 -7.71 -0.94 -3.71
C PRO A 64 -6.81 -2.00 -4.37
N GLU A 65 -7.44 -3.04 -4.93
CA GLU A 65 -6.73 -3.96 -5.81
C GLU A 65 -6.60 -3.36 -7.22
N PRO A 66 -5.40 -3.39 -7.83
CA PRO A 66 -5.24 -3.00 -9.22
C PRO A 66 -5.95 -3.99 -10.15
N ALA A 67 -6.17 -3.58 -11.40
CA ALA A 67 -6.65 -4.49 -12.43
C ALA A 67 -5.71 -5.70 -12.59
N THR A 68 -6.28 -6.88 -12.85
CA THR A 68 -5.54 -8.15 -12.88
C THR A 68 -4.52 -8.25 -14.01
N ASP A 69 -4.59 -7.37 -15.01
CA ASP A 69 -3.59 -7.27 -16.08
C ASP A 69 -2.38 -6.42 -15.68
N LEU A 70 -2.49 -5.60 -14.62
CA LEU A 70 -1.41 -4.76 -14.10
C LEU A 70 -0.55 -5.50 -13.07
N VAL A 71 -1.13 -6.45 -12.33
CA VAL A 71 -0.43 -7.22 -11.28
C VAL A 71 -0.40 -8.71 -11.57
N THR A 72 0.62 -9.40 -11.07
CA THR A 72 0.80 -10.85 -11.28
C THR A 72 0.02 -11.73 -10.31
N ARG A 73 -0.50 -11.14 -9.22
CA ARG A 73 -1.23 -11.81 -8.14
C ARG A 73 -1.97 -10.75 -7.29
N PRO A 74 -2.91 -11.17 -6.42
CA PRO A 74 -3.51 -10.27 -5.43
C PRO A 74 -2.46 -9.60 -4.55
N VAL A 75 -2.80 -8.41 -4.07
CA VAL A 75 -1.93 -7.59 -3.23
C VAL A 75 -1.84 -8.17 -1.82
N HIS A 76 -0.73 -7.93 -1.13
CA HIS A 76 -0.61 -8.29 0.28
C HIS A 76 -0.88 -7.08 1.17
N ARG A 77 -1.55 -7.32 2.30
CA ARG A 77 -1.94 -6.29 3.28
C ARG A 77 -1.62 -6.75 4.67
N TRP A 78 -0.78 -6.01 5.39
CA TRP A 78 -0.48 -6.29 6.79
C TRP A 78 -0.58 -5.01 7.62
N ARG A 79 -1.01 -5.15 8.87
CA ARG A 79 -1.09 -4.06 9.85
C ARG A 79 -0.09 -4.32 10.97
N PHE A 80 0.54 -3.27 11.45
CA PHE A 80 1.55 -3.32 12.51
C PHE A 80 1.33 -2.19 13.50
N GLU A 81 1.62 -2.43 14.77
CA GLU A 81 1.86 -1.36 15.73
C GLU A 81 3.25 -0.75 15.46
N SER A 82 3.32 0.58 15.38
CA SER A 82 4.59 1.31 15.28
C SER A 82 5.16 1.52 16.67
N LEU A 83 6.37 1.02 16.93
CA LEU A 83 6.99 1.02 18.26
C LEU A 83 8.02 2.15 18.49
N GLY A 84 8.20 3.05 17.51
CA GLY A 84 9.16 4.16 17.57
C GLY A 84 10.08 4.21 16.36
#